data_AF-A0A2B7GTB7-F1
#
_entry.id   AF-A0A2B7GTB7-F1
#
_cell.length_a   1.000
_cell.length_b   1.000
_cell.length_c   1.000
_cell.angle_alpha   90.00
_cell.angle_beta   90.00
_cell.angle_gamma   90.00
#
_symmetry.space_group_name_H-M   'P 1'
#
loop_
_entity.id
_entity.type
_entity.pdbx_description
1 polymer ?
#
loop_
_entity_poly.entity_id
_entity_poly.type
_entity_poly.pdbx_seq_one_letter_code
_entity_poly.pdbx_strand_id
1 'polypeptide(L)'
;MSTETDSHRSLEVRAVVSAALRHPLLGLEPRRTALAGAYLLGLIATVLASYVGARVPISDSLRTPLTSGLDTLSLLVIALVTATMLLAPLCYAVWNGGPLLSFGLPLVPVAVGDTVAGAYVLDLDLAVALTVGASAAALALLATDVRQVGSVRFWRAEHDGDDDRLLFVTALATVTAVGVGRFVGTAPSYVLEWYAPMGAVWLVTAAVLGSYWLNWARSAWHARSDRSAGAS
;
A
#
# COMPACT_ATOMS: atom_id res chain seq x y z
N MET A 1 -42.74 9.55 -16.99
CA MET A 1 -41.26 9.57 -17.10
C MET A 1 -40.72 9.47 -15.69
N SER A 2 -40.11 8.33 -15.35
CA SER A 2 -39.86 7.86 -13.98
C SER A 2 -38.58 8.45 -13.40
N THR A 3 -38.69 9.37 -12.43
CA THR A 3 -37.57 9.90 -11.61
C THR A 3 -37.43 9.19 -10.27
N GLU A 4 -38.35 8.27 -9.93
CA GLU A 4 -38.46 7.67 -8.59
C GLU A 4 -37.54 6.45 -8.40
N THR A 5 -37.17 5.77 -9.49
CA THR A 5 -36.28 4.59 -9.45
C THR A 5 -34.80 4.94 -9.30
N ASP A 6 -34.39 6.16 -9.67
CA ASP A 6 -32.97 6.57 -9.67
C ASP A 6 -32.47 6.98 -8.27
N SER A 7 -33.36 7.50 -7.42
CA SER A 7 -33.01 7.96 -6.07
C SER A 7 -32.62 6.79 -5.15
N HIS A 8 -33.39 5.70 -5.18
CA HIS A 8 -33.12 4.50 -4.38
C HIS A 8 -31.78 3.85 -4.73
N ARG A 9 -31.45 3.77 -6.03
CA ARG A 9 -30.17 3.21 -6.48
C ARG A 9 -28.98 4.06 -6.02
N SER A 10 -29.12 5.39 -6.04
CA SER A 10 -28.06 6.29 -5.57
C SER A 10 -27.80 6.18 -4.05
N LEU A 11 -28.83 5.90 -3.26
CA LEU A 11 -28.73 5.72 -1.81
C LEU A 11 -28.08 4.39 -1.46
N GLU A 12 -28.42 3.32 -2.18
CA GLU A 12 -27.83 2.00 -1.98
C GLU A 12 -26.33 2.00 -2.31
N VAL A 13 -25.94 2.61 -3.43
CA VAL A 13 -24.52 2.74 -3.82
C VAL A 13 -23.75 3.54 -2.76
N ARG A 14 -24.30 4.64 -2.24
CA ARG A 14 -23.67 5.42 -1.17
C ARG A 14 -23.52 4.60 0.12
N ALA A 15 -24.52 3.80 0.47
CA ALA A 15 -24.46 2.94 1.65
C ALA A 15 -23.33 1.90 1.53
N VAL A 16 -23.24 1.21 0.39
CA VAL A 16 -22.18 0.22 0.12
C VAL A 16 -20.79 0.87 0.15
N VAL A 17 -20.61 2.01 -0.52
CA VAL A 17 -19.34 2.75 -0.51
C VAL A 17 -18.98 3.19 0.91
N SER A 18 -19.95 3.68 1.68
CA SER A 18 -19.72 4.09 3.07
C SER A 18 -19.33 2.92 3.97
N ALA A 19 -19.92 1.74 3.75
CA ALA A 19 -19.60 0.52 4.49
C ALA A 19 -18.18 0.04 4.14
N ALA A 20 -17.84 0.03 2.84
CA ALA A 20 -16.50 -0.31 2.37
C ALA A 20 -15.43 0.63 2.95
N LEU A 21 -15.67 1.95 2.95
CA LEU A 21 -14.73 2.96 3.48
C LEU A 21 -14.50 2.87 4.99
N ARG A 22 -15.38 2.19 5.73
CA ARG A 22 -15.25 1.95 7.18
C ARG A 22 -14.48 0.66 7.50
N HIS A 23 -14.01 -0.06 6.49
CA HIS A 23 -13.31 -1.32 6.71
C HIS A 23 -11.98 -1.08 7.44
N PRO A 24 -11.69 -1.83 8.52
CA PRO A 24 -10.50 -1.61 9.35
C PRO A 24 -9.17 -1.78 8.58
N LEU A 25 -9.17 -2.57 7.51
CA LEU A 25 -8.00 -2.72 6.63
C LEU A 25 -7.72 -1.50 5.75
N LEU A 26 -8.72 -0.64 5.50
CA LEU A 26 -8.54 0.56 4.69
C LEU A 26 -8.10 1.75 5.53
N GLY A 27 -8.54 1.84 6.79
CA GLY A 27 -8.04 2.82 7.75
C GLY A 27 -9.07 3.22 8.79
N LEU A 28 -8.65 4.02 9.76
CA LEU A 28 -9.47 4.38 10.92
C LEU A 28 -10.50 5.47 10.59
N GLU A 29 -10.08 6.52 9.87
CA GLU A 29 -10.97 7.64 9.54
C GLU A 29 -11.45 7.56 8.08
N PRO A 30 -12.78 7.46 7.84
CA PRO A 30 -13.32 7.29 6.49
C PRO A 30 -13.05 8.50 5.58
N ARG A 31 -12.95 9.71 6.17
CA ARG A 31 -12.60 10.92 5.43
C ARG A 31 -11.19 10.85 4.84
N ARG A 32 -10.22 10.36 5.63
CA ARG A 32 -8.82 10.20 5.17
C ARG A 32 -8.71 9.07 4.15
N THR A 33 -9.46 7.98 4.33
CA THR A 33 -9.58 6.91 3.33
C THR A 33 -10.16 7.42 2.01
N ALA A 34 -11.23 8.23 2.06
CA ALA A 34 -11.80 8.84 0.87
C ALA A 34 -10.82 9.79 0.17
N LEU A 35 -10.04 10.58 0.92
CA LEU A 35 -8.99 11.44 0.37
C LEU A 35 -7.89 10.64 -0.33
N ALA A 36 -7.42 9.54 0.28
CA ALA A 36 -6.44 8.65 -0.34
C ALA A 36 -6.99 7.99 -1.61
N GLY A 37 -8.26 7.56 -1.59
CA GLY A 37 -8.95 7.05 -2.78
C GLY A 37 -9.07 8.10 -3.90
N ALA A 38 -9.46 9.33 -3.56
CA ALA A 38 -9.55 10.43 -4.52
C ALA A 38 -8.17 10.78 -5.12
N TYR A 39 -7.13 10.79 -4.28
CA TYR A 39 -5.75 10.96 -4.71
C TYR A 39 -5.31 9.86 -5.69
N LEU A 40 -5.59 8.59 -5.37
CA LEU A 40 -5.31 7.46 -6.26
C LEU A 40 -6.04 7.59 -7.61
N LEU A 41 -7.33 7.94 -7.60
CA LEU A 41 -8.08 8.16 -8.83
C LEU A 41 -7.48 9.30 -9.67
N GLY A 42 -7.07 10.40 -9.03
CA GLY A 42 -6.38 11.50 -9.70
C GLY A 42 -5.05 11.07 -10.30
N LEU A 43 -4.28 10.24 -9.59
CA LEU A 43 -3.01 9.69 -10.09
C LEU A 43 -3.24 8.80 -11.31
N ILE A 44 -4.20 7.89 -11.25
CA ILE A 44 -4.57 7.00 -12.38
C ILE A 44 -4.96 7.85 -13.59
N ALA A 45 -5.84 8.85 -13.40
CA ALA A 45 -6.27 9.73 -14.47
C ALA A 45 -5.09 10.49 -15.09
N THR A 46 -4.14 10.95 -14.28
CA THR A 46 -2.94 11.67 -14.75
C THR A 46 -2.03 10.77 -15.57
N VAL A 47 -1.79 9.53 -15.11
CA VAL A 47 -0.99 8.54 -15.84
C VAL A 47 -1.64 8.16 -17.16
N LEU A 48 -2.95 7.90 -17.17
CA LEU A 48 -3.69 7.58 -18.39
C LEU A 48 -3.69 8.76 -19.37
N ALA A 49 -3.88 9.99 -18.88
CA ALA A 49 -3.81 11.19 -19.72
C ALA A 49 -2.41 11.39 -20.32
N SER A 50 -1.36 11.17 -19.53
CA SER A 50 0.03 11.22 -20.00
C SER A 50 0.29 10.20 -21.11
N TYR A 51 -0.16 8.96 -20.93
CA TYR A 51 -0.03 7.91 -21.94
C TYR A 51 -0.80 8.20 -23.22
N VAL A 52 -2.06 8.64 -23.11
CA VAL A 52 -2.87 9.03 -24.28
C VAL A 52 -2.19 10.18 -25.01
N GLY A 53 -1.71 11.19 -24.28
CA GLY A 53 -0.98 12.33 -24.84
C GLY A 53 0.28 11.92 -25.61
N ALA A 54 1.04 10.95 -25.10
CA ALA A 54 2.23 10.43 -25.78
C ALA A 54 1.93 9.71 -27.10
N ARG A 55 0.68 9.28 -27.33
CA ARG A 55 0.24 8.58 -28.56
C ARG A 55 -0.42 9.49 -29.59
N VAL A 56 -0.67 10.76 -29.28
CA VAL A 56 -1.25 11.70 -30.24
C VAL A 56 -0.16 12.15 -31.23
N PRO A 57 -0.33 11.94 -32.54
CA PRO A 57 0.63 12.42 -33.52
C PRO A 57 0.65 13.94 -33.56
N ILE A 58 1.78 14.54 -33.17
CA ILE A 58 2.01 15.99 -33.25
C ILE A 58 2.73 16.29 -34.56
N SER A 59 2.24 17.26 -35.33
CA SER A 59 2.89 17.72 -36.56
C SER A 59 4.29 18.27 -36.28
N ASP A 60 5.28 17.93 -37.12
CA ASP A 60 6.70 18.25 -36.89
C ASP A 60 7.00 19.74 -36.68
N SER A 61 6.16 20.65 -37.19
CA SER A 61 6.27 22.11 -36.99
C SER A 61 6.04 22.59 -35.55
N LEU A 62 5.39 21.79 -34.70
CA LEU A 62 5.12 22.08 -33.30
C LEU A 62 6.05 21.33 -32.34
N ARG A 63 6.86 20.38 -32.85
CA ARG A 63 7.59 19.42 -32.03
C ARG A 63 8.74 20.06 -31.24
N THR A 64 9.50 20.96 -31.85
CA THR A 64 10.70 21.58 -31.27
C THR A 64 10.48 22.56 -30.12
N PRO A 65 9.43 23.42 -30.12
CA PRO A 65 9.14 24.26 -28.94
C PRO A 65 8.38 23.50 -27.84
N LEU A 66 7.66 22.43 -28.16
CA LEU A 66 6.91 21.62 -27.18
C LEU A 66 7.78 20.58 -26.45
N THR A 67 8.88 20.12 -27.02
CA THR A 67 9.74 19.08 -26.41
C THR A 67 10.23 19.47 -25.02
N SER A 68 10.76 20.67 -24.81
CA SER A 68 11.25 21.11 -23.49
C SER A 68 10.14 21.15 -22.42
N GLY A 69 8.93 21.58 -22.80
CA GLY A 69 7.77 21.59 -21.93
C GLY A 69 7.26 20.18 -21.59
N LEU A 70 7.23 19.29 -22.60
CA LEU A 70 6.83 17.90 -22.44
C LEU A 70 7.86 17.09 -21.62
N ASP A 71 9.15 17.35 -21.79
CA ASP A 71 10.22 16.73 -21.00
C ASP A 71 10.11 17.14 -19.53
N THR A 72 9.89 18.43 -19.27
CA THR A 72 9.68 18.95 -17.91
C THR A 72 8.43 18.34 -17.27
N LEU A 73 7.33 18.26 -18.01
CA LEU A 73 6.08 17.67 -17.52
C LEU A 73 6.23 16.18 -17.25
N SER A 74 6.96 15.46 -18.09
CA SER A 74 7.28 14.03 -17.89
C SER A 74 8.12 13.83 -16.65
N LEU A 75 9.14 14.68 -16.41
CA LEU A 75 9.96 14.63 -15.21
C LEU A 75 9.12 14.88 -13.95
N LEU A 76 8.20 15.84 -13.99
CA LEU A 76 7.28 16.11 -12.88
C LEU A 76 6.35 14.92 -12.60
N VAL A 77 5.83 14.26 -13.64
CA VAL A 77 4.99 13.06 -13.49
C VAL A 77 5.81 11.92 -12.89
N ILE A 78 7.04 11.69 -13.36
CA ILE A 78 7.94 10.67 -12.80
C ILE A 78 8.22 10.98 -11.33
N ALA A 79 8.59 12.22 -10.99
CA ALA A 79 8.85 12.61 -9.61
C ALA A 79 7.63 12.41 -8.71
N LEU A 80 6.43 12.75 -9.21
CA LEU A 80 5.17 12.54 -8.49
C LEU A 80 4.91 11.04 -8.28
N VAL A 81 5.05 10.20 -9.32
CA VAL A 81 4.86 8.75 -9.22
C VAL A 81 5.87 8.14 -8.25
N THR A 82 7.15 8.52 -8.33
CA THR A 82 8.19 8.06 -7.41
C THR A 82 7.89 8.46 -5.97
N ALA A 83 7.48 9.70 -5.72
CA ALA A 83 7.06 10.14 -4.39
C ALA A 83 5.81 9.39 -3.90
N THR A 84 4.87 9.10 -4.81
CA THR A 84 3.67 8.29 -4.52
C THR A 84 4.01 6.85 -4.17
N MET A 85 5.04 6.29 -4.80
CA MET A 85 5.46 4.92 -4.59
C MET A 85 6.30 4.77 -3.32
N LEU A 86 7.12 5.77 -2.98
CA LEU A 86 8.06 5.67 -1.85
C LEU A 86 7.53 6.30 -0.55
N LEU A 87 6.83 7.44 -0.63
CA LEU A 87 6.49 8.25 0.55
C LEU A 87 5.03 8.17 0.92
N ALA A 88 4.12 8.32 -0.06
CA ALA A 88 2.68 8.30 0.19
C ALA A 88 2.18 7.06 0.98
N PRO A 89 2.68 5.82 0.74
CA PRO A 89 2.22 4.64 1.46
C PRO A 89 2.59 4.71 2.94
N LEU A 90 3.81 5.16 3.24
CA LEU A 90 4.33 5.33 4.60
C LEU A 90 3.60 6.47 5.32
N CYS A 91 3.41 7.60 4.63
CA CYS A 91 2.64 8.72 5.16
C CYS A 91 1.21 8.30 5.48
N TYR A 92 0.55 7.55 4.59
CA TYR A 92 -0.80 7.07 4.82
C TYR A 92 -0.87 6.07 5.97
N ALA A 93 0.07 5.13 6.03
CA ALA A 93 0.19 4.17 7.13
C ALA A 93 0.28 4.87 8.49
N VAL A 94 1.17 5.87 8.63
CA VAL A 94 1.27 6.68 9.85
C VAL A 94 0.03 7.52 10.09
N TRP A 95 -0.58 8.08 9.04
CA TRP A 95 -1.61 9.11 9.15
C TRP A 95 -3.03 8.57 9.36
N ASN A 96 -3.41 7.44 8.78
CA ASN A 96 -4.77 6.90 8.94
C ASN A 96 -4.82 5.49 9.53
N GLY A 97 -3.71 4.75 9.51
CA GLY A 97 -3.79 3.29 9.61
C GLY A 97 -4.50 2.73 8.37
N GLY A 98 -4.46 1.41 8.18
CA GLY A 98 -5.03 0.76 7.00
C GLY A 98 -4.00 -0.03 6.21
N PRO A 99 -3.70 -1.27 6.65
CA PRO A 99 -2.66 -2.09 6.02
C PRO A 99 -2.93 -2.40 4.55
N LEU A 100 -4.18 -2.64 4.16
CA LEU A 100 -4.51 -2.95 2.77
C LEU A 100 -4.30 -1.74 1.85
N LEU A 101 -4.77 -0.56 2.26
CA LEU A 101 -4.62 0.63 1.41
C LEU A 101 -3.16 1.10 1.37
N SER A 102 -2.45 1.02 2.49
CA SER A 102 -1.00 1.29 2.56
C SER A 102 -0.21 0.35 1.65
N PHE A 103 -0.58 -0.93 1.61
CA PHE A 103 0.02 -1.90 0.70
C PHE A 103 -0.29 -1.62 -0.77
N GLY A 104 -1.54 -1.24 -1.07
CA GLY A 104 -2.01 -1.03 -2.43
C GLY A 104 -1.52 0.27 -3.07
N LEU A 105 -1.36 1.34 -2.30
CA LEU A 105 -0.93 2.67 -2.78
C LEU A 105 0.28 2.63 -3.74
N PRO A 106 1.42 1.99 -3.41
CA PRO A 106 2.56 1.95 -4.29
C PRO A 106 2.37 1.04 -5.51
N LEU A 107 1.44 0.08 -5.45
CA LEU A 107 1.18 -0.87 -6.53
C LEU A 107 0.31 -0.29 -7.64
N VAL A 108 -0.55 0.67 -7.33
CA VAL A 108 -1.46 1.28 -8.33
C VAL A 108 -0.70 1.89 -9.51
N PRO A 109 0.28 2.79 -9.34
CA PRO A 109 0.96 3.38 -10.49
C PRO A 109 1.70 2.33 -11.33
N VAL A 110 2.33 1.34 -10.70
CA VAL A 110 3.03 0.25 -11.40
C VAL A 110 2.04 -0.61 -12.19
N ALA A 111 0.96 -1.06 -11.56
CA ALA A 111 -0.06 -1.87 -12.22
C ALA A 111 -0.73 -1.15 -13.40
N VAL A 112 -0.95 0.17 -13.28
CA VAL A 112 -1.47 0.97 -14.41
C VAL A 112 -0.42 1.06 -15.52
N GLY A 113 0.85 1.30 -15.19
CA GLY A 113 1.94 1.31 -16.17
C GLY A 113 2.06 0.00 -16.93
N ASP A 114 2.13 -1.11 -16.20
CA ASP A 114 2.26 -2.48 -16.72
C ASP A 114 1.09 -2.87 -17.64
N THR A 115 -0.15 -2.61 -17.20
CA THR A 115 -1.35 -2.91 -17.99
C THR A 115 -1.39 -2.11 -19.30
N VAL A 116 -0.93 -0.86 -19.25
CA VAL A 116 -0.87 0.06 -20.38
C VAL A 116 0.29 -0.27 -21.34
N ALA A 117 1.40 -0.79 -20.82
CA ALA A 117 2.54 -1.25 -21.60
C ALA A 117 2.35 -2.67 -22.16
N GLY A 118 1.39 -3.44 -21.64
CA GLY A 118 1.20 -4.86 -21.97
C GLY A 118 2.32 -5.75 -21.42
N ALA A 119 3.08 -5.27 -20.44
CA ALA A 119 4.18 -5.98 -19.80
C ALA A 119 3.71 -6.45 -18.42
N TYR A 120 3.63 -7.77 -18.22
CA TYR A 120 3.25 -8.39 -16.95
C TYR A 120 4.44 -9.08 -16.29
N VAL A 121 5.61 -8.44 -16.35
CA VAL A 121 6.86 -8.99 -15.84
C VAL A 121 7.14 -8.35 -14.49
N LEU A 122 7.57 -9.15 -13.53
CA LEU A 122 7.99 -8.64 -12.24
C LEU A 122 9.35 -7.95 -12.40
N ASP A 123 9.31 -6.63 -12.47
CA ASP A 123 10.45 -5.77 -12.73
C ASP A 123 10.94 -5.06 -11.45
N LEU A 124 11.89 -4.14 -11.61
CA LEU A 124 12.45 -3.37 -10.50
C LEU A 124 11.36 -2.54 -9.81
N ASP A 125 10.49 -1.89 -10.57
CA ASP A 125 9.48 -0.99 -10.03
C ASP A 125 8.44 -1.76 -9.21
N LEU A 126 7.99 -2.92 -9.70
CA LEU A 126 7.09 -3.79 -8.95
C LEU A 126 7.76 -4.36 -7.70
N ALA A 127 9.02 -4.76 -7.78
CA ALA A 127 9.77 -5.26 -6.61
C ALA A 127 9.93 -4.19 -5.52
N VAL A 128 10.20 -2.95 -5.90
CA VAL A 128 10.26 -1.81 -4.98
C VAL A 128 8.87 -1.50 -4.41
N ALA A 129 7.84 -1.47 -5.24
CA ALA A 129 6.48 -1.15 -4.81
C ALA A 129 5.94 -2.19 -3.82
N LEU A 130 6.20 -3.47 -4.08
CA LEU A 130 5.91 -4.57 -3.17
C LEU A 130 6.64 -4.40 -1.84
N THR A 131 7.94 -4.12 -1.86
CA THR A 131 8.76 -3.95 -0.65
C THR A 131 8.30 -2.78 0.20
N VAL A 132 8.06 -1.61 -0.43
CA VAL A 132 7.53 -0.44 0.27
C VAL A 132 6.11 -0.70 0.78
N GLY A 133 5.27 -1.34 -0.03
CA GLY A 133 3.89 -1.69 0.33
C GLY A 133 3.83 -2.61 1.56
N ALA A 134 4.67 -3.65 1.62
CA ALA A 134 4.75 -4.56 2.76
C ALA A 134 5.20 -3.81 4.04
N SER A 135 6.21 -2.95 3.93
CA SER A 135 6.66 -2.15 5.07
C SER A 135 5.65 -1.11 5.49
N ALA A 136 4.93 -0.48 4.56
CA ALA A 136 3.83 0.42 4.85
C ALA A 136 2.66 -0.31 5.54
N ALA A 137 2.32 -1.53 5.11
CA ALA A 137 1.28 -2.33 5.74
C ALA A 137 1.64 -2.71 7.18
N ALA A 138 2.89 -3.15 7.42
CA ALA A 138 3.39 -3.43 8.75
C ALA A 138 3.39 -2.17 9.63
N LEU A 139 3.85 -1.04 9.09
CA LEU A 139 3.83 0.24 9.79
C LEU A 139 2.39 0.71 10.11
N ALA A 140 1.43 0.43 9.23
CA ALA A 140 0.03 0.75 9.43
C ALA A 140 -0.59 -0.03 10.59
N LEU A 141 -0.19 -1.31 10.75
CA LEU A 141 -0.55 -2.13 11.93
C LEU A 141 -0.05 -1.43 13.20
N LEU A 142 1.26 -1.15 13.26
CA LEU A 142 1.89 -0.48 14.39
C LEU A 142 1.25 0.88 14.72
N ALA A 143 1.04 1.71 13.70
CA ALA A 143 0.47 3.05 13.87
C ALA A 143 -0.98 2.97 14.38
N THR A 144 -1.74 1.97 13.95
CA THR A 144 -3.11 1.75 14.41
C THR A 144 -3.13 1.40 15.90
N ASP A 145 -2.26 0.49 16.32
CA ASP A 145 -2.26 0.03 17.72
C ASP A 145 -1.73 1.11 18.67
N VAL A 146 -0.69 1.85 18.27
CA VAL A 146 -0.18 2.99 19.05
C VAL A 146 -1.28 4.02 19.29
N ARG A 147 -2.18 4.24 18.33
CA ARG A 147 -3.30 5.17 18.47
C ARG A 147 -4.42 4.63 19.35
N GLN A 148 -4.75 3.35 19.21
CA GLN A 148 -5.81 2.73 20.00
C GLN A 148 -5.41 2.61 21.48
N VAL A 149 -4.16 2.23 21.74
CA VAL A 149 -3.61 2.08 23.10
C VAL A 149 -3.19 3.44 23.69
N GLY A 150 -2.94 4.45 22.85
CA GLY A 150 -2.43 5.76 23.27
C GLY A 150 -0.99 5.72 23.80
N SER A 151 -0.25 4.65 23.50
CA SER A 151 1.12 4.44 23.98
C SER A 151 2.00 3.82 22.90
N VAL A 152 3.25 4.29 22.82
CA VAL A 152 4.30 3.65 22.02
C VAL A 152 4.73 2.31 22.60
N ARG A 153 4.33 1.98 23.84
CA ARG A 153 4.55 0.66 24.46
C ARG A 153 3.45 -0.33 24.07
N PHE A 154 3.13 -0.41 22.79
CA PHE A 154 2.06 -1.27 22.25
C PHE A 154 2.22 -2.75 22.68
N TRP A 155 3.47 -3.20 22.90
CA TRP A 155 3.80 -4.54 23.38
C TRP A 155 3.32 -4.88 24.81
N ARG A 156 2.81 -3.91 25.57
CA ARG A 156 2.25 -4.14 26.93
C ARG A 156 0.74 -4.21 26.96
N ALA A 157 0.06 -3.83 25.87
CA ALA A 157 -1.38 -3.97 25.80
C ALA A 157 -1.71 -5.45 25.56
N GLU A 158 -2.56 -6.02 26.41
CA GLU A 158 -3.22 -7.29 26.12
C GLU A 158 -4.01 -7.09 24.82
N HIS A 159 -3.53 -7.72 23.75
CA HIS A 159 -4.14 -7.65 22.42
C HIS A 159 -5.37 -8.55 22.41
N ASP A 160 -6.49 -8.03 22.91
CA ASP A 160 -7.77 -8.70 22.86
C ASP A 160 -8.44 -8.39 21.50
N GLY A 161 -8.08 -9.14 20.45
CA GLY A 161 -8.94 -9.28 19.26
C GLY A 161 -8.51 -8.69 17.92
N ASP A 162 -7.21 -8.45 17.63
CA ASP A 162 -6.76 -7.99 16.29
C ASP A 162 -5.88 -9.00 15.52
N ASP A 163 -6.05 -10.30 15.81
CA ASP A 163 -5.32 -11.40 15.16
C ASP A 163 -5.51 -11.41 13.65
N ASP A 164 -6.70 -11.05 13.16
CA ASP A 164 -7.02 -11.02 11.73
C ASP A 164 -6.14 -10.03 10.95
N ARG A 165 -5.83 -8.86 11.53
CA ARG A 165 -4.96 -7.89 10.88
C ARG A 165 -3.51 -8.36 10.86
N LEU A 166 -3.04 -8.95 11.94
CA LEU A 166 -1.69 -9.51 11.99
C LEU A 166 -1.53 -10.64 10.94
N LEU A 167 -2.50 -11.55 10.85
CA LEU A 167 -2.52 -12.61 9.85
C LEU A 167 -2.55 -12.03 8.43
N PHE A 168 -3.40 -11.04 8.18
CA PHE A 168 -3.51 -10.38 6.89
C PHE A 168 -2.18 -9.74 6.45
N VAL A 169 -1.55 -8.92 7.31
CA VAL A 169 -0.26 -8.30 7.00
C VAL A 169 0.85 -9.34 6.85
N THR A 170 0.83 -10.39 7.66
CA THR A 170 1.79 -11.50 7.53
C THR A 170 1.64 -12.21 6.19
N ALA A 171 0.41 -12.45 5.73
CA ALA A 171 0.14 -13.05 4.42
C ALA A 171 0.65 -12.15 3.28
N LEU A 172 0.35 -10.84 3.33
CA LEU A 172 0.87 -9.88 2.35
C LEU A 172 2.40 -9.84 2.33
N ALA A 173 3.04 -9.75 3.50
CA ALA A 173 4.50 -9.75 3.62
C ALA A 173 5.11 -11.05 3.09
N THR A 174 4.47 -12.20 3.32
CA THR A 174 4.95 -13.49 2.82
C THR A 174 4.86 -13.57 1.30
N VAL A 175 3.72 -13.22 0.71
CA VAL A 175 3.53 -13.19 -0.75
C VAL A 175 4.54 -12.24 -1.40
N THR A 176 4.73 -11.08 -0.79
CA THR A 176 5.71 -10.06 -1.21
C THR A 176 7.13 -10.61 -1.15
N ALA A 177 7.51 -11.24 -0.03
CA ALA A 177 8.85 -11.81 0.15
C ALA A 177 9.14 -12.91 -0.87
N VAL A 178 8.15 -13.76 -1.18
CA VAL A 178 8.29 -14.78 -2.23
C VAL A 178 8.44 -14.12 -3.62
N GLY A 179 7.60 -13.13 -3.94
CA GLY A 179 7.67 -12.41 -5.22
C GLY A 179 9.02 -11.71 -5.43
N VAL A 180 9.46 -10.95 -4.43
CA VAL A 180 10.76 -10.25 -4.42
C VAL A 180 11.93 -11.25 -4.37
N GLY A 181 11.79 -12.37 -3.66
CA GLY A 181 12.80 -13.42 -3.65
C GLY A 181 13.02 -14.01 -5.05
N ARG A 182 11.93 -14.22 -5.81
CA ARG A 182 12.02 -14.64 -7.22
C ARG A 182 12.69 -13.58 -8.09
N PHE A 183 12.34 -12.31 -7.92
CA PHE A 183 13.01 -11.20 -8.60
C PHE A 183 14.52 -11.25 -8.38
N VAL A 184 14.94 -11.25 -7.11
CA VAL A 184 16.35 -11.21 -6.72
C VAL A 184 17.11 -12.42 -7.27
N GLY A 185 16.48 -13.60 -7.31
CA GLY A 185 17.09 -14.81 -7.86
C GLY A 185 17.25 -14.81 -9.39
N THR A 186 16.53 -13.95 -10.12
CA THR A 186 16.56 -13.92 -11.60
C THR A 186 17.07 -12.62 -12.20
N ALA A 187 17.12 -11.54 -11.42
CA ALA A 187 17.49 -10.23 -11.90
C ALA A 187 18.99 -10.13 -12.23
N PRO A 188 19.37 -9.40 -13.29
CA PRO A 188 20.78 -9.08 -13.56
C PRO A 188 21.43 -8.31 -12.40
N SER A 189 22.73 -8.49 -12.19
CA SER A 189 23.47 -7.87 -11.06
C SER A 189 23.33 -6.34 -11.00
N TYR A 190 23.36 -5.67 -12.15
CA TYR A 190 23.21 -4.20 -12.20
C TYR A 190 21.84 -3.74 -11.68
N VAL A 191 20.78 -4.55 -11.82
CA VAL A 191 19.45 -4.22 -11.29
C VAL A 191 19.42 -4.37 -9.77
N LEU A 192 20.14 -5.37 -9.23
CA LEU A 192 20.22 -5.61 -7.79
C LEU A 192 20.93 -4.46 -7.06
N GLU A 193 21.91 -3.82 -7.69
CA GLU A 193 22.58 -2.63 -7.13
C GLU A 193 21.60 -1.48 -6.90
N TRP A 194 20.67 -1.25 -7.84
CA TRP A 194 19.61 -0.25 -7.70
C TRP A 194 18.54 -0.65 -6.68
N TYR A 195 18.27 -1.94 -6.52
CA TYR A 195 17.31 -2.44 -5.54
C TYR A 195 17.87 -2.47 -4.11
N ALA A 196 19.19 -2.58 -3.92
CA ALA A 196 19.82 -2.79 -2.61
C ALA A 196 19.36 -1.81 -1.51
N PRO A 197 19.21 -0.50 -1.74
CA PRO A 197 18.70 0.43 -0.74
C PRO A 197 17.27 0.09 -0.28
N MET A 198 16.43 -0.39 -1.18
CA MET A 198 15.06 -0.81 -0.88
C MET A 198 15.04 -2.13 -0.11
N GLY A 199 16.03 -2.99 -0.32
CA GLY A 199 16.25 -4.18 0.51
C GLY A 199 16.30 -3.88 2.01
N ALA A 200 16.90 -2.75 2.42
CA ALA A 200 16.95 -2.34 3.82
C ALA A 200 15.56 -2.04 4.42
N VAL A 201 14.59 -1.66 3.59
CA VAL A 201 13.21 -1.37 4.02
C VAL A 201 12.51 -2.63 4.56
N TRP A 202 12.95 -3.83 4.17
CA TRP A 202 12.47 -5.10 4.75
C TRP A 202 12.73 -5.22 6.25
N LEU A 203 13.76 -4.54 6.77
CA LEU A 203 14.03 -4.54 8.21
C LEU A 203 12.83 -3.98 9.00
N VAL A 204 12.11 -3.01 8.45
CA VAL A 204 10.90 -2.46 9.06
C VAL A 204 9.81 -3.53 9.14
N THR A 205 9.51 -4.19 8.02
CA THR A 205 8.52 -5.28 7.98
C THR A 205 8.88 -6.39 8.96
N ALA A 206 10.14 -6.85 8.94
CA ALA A 206 10.61 -7.94 9.79
C ALA A 206 10.58 -7.56 11.27
N ALA A 207 11.04 -6.34 11.63
CA ALA A 207 11.05 -5.89 13.01
C ALA A 207 9.64 -5.76 13.59
N VAL A 208 8.71 -5.16 12.82
CA VAL A 208 7.32 -5.02 13.24
C VAL A 208 6.68 -6.40 13.39
N LEU A 209 6.60 -7.19 12.32
CA LEU A 209 5.92 -8.49 12.38
C LEU A 209 6.56 -9.44 13.40
N GLY A 210 7.89 -9.46 13.48
CA GLY A 210 8.62 -10.26 14.46
C GLY A 210 8.26 -9.86 15.90
N SER A 211 8.13 -8.56 16.18
CA SER A 211 7.72 -8.09 17.51
C SER A 211 6.29 -8.51 17.89
N TYR A 212 5.35 -8.47 16.94
CA TYR A 212 3.97 -8.90 17.16
C TYR A 212 3.88 -10.41 17.42
N TRP A 213 4.49 -11.22 16.57
CA TRP A 213 4.50 -12.68 16.73
C TRP A 213 5.22 -13.11 18.02
N LEU A 214 6.29 -12.42 18.41
CA LEU A 214 6.98 -12.69 19.68
C LEU A 214 6.09 -12.37 20.89
N ASN A 215 5.35 -11.27 20.86
CA ASN A 215 4.41 -10.93 21.92
C ASN A 215 3.25 -11.94 21.99
N TRP A 216 2.67 -12.30 20.84
CA TRP A 216 1.63 -13.32 20.76
C TRP A 216 2.10 -14.66 21.34
N ALA A 217 3.30 -15.13 20.97
CA ALA A 217 3.86 -16.37 21.48
C ALA A 217 4.07 -16.36 23.00
N ARG A 218 4.50 -15.22 23.56
CA ARG A 218 4.64 -15.04 25.02
C ARG A 218 3.30 -15.08 25.72
N SER A 219 2.29 -14.38 25.23
CA SER A 219 0.94 -14.39 25.81
C SER A 219 0.31 -15.78 25.77
N ALA A 220 0.45 -16.49 24.65
CA ALA A 220 -0.03 -17.86 24.50
C ALA A 220 0.70 -18.86 25.41
N TRP A 221 1.94 -18.57 25.80
CA TRP A 221 2.70 -19.37 26.77
C TRP A 221 2.19 -19.15 28.20
N HIS A 222 2.04 -17.90 28.63
CA HIS A 222 1.53 -17.57 29.97
C HIS A 222 0.12 -18.12 30.21
N ALA A 223 -0.79 -17.95 29.24
CA ALA A 223 -2.15 -18.47 29.35
C ALA A 223 -2.23 -20.01 29.47
N ARG A 224 -1.23 -20.74 28.96
CA ARG A 224 -1.13 -22.20 29.13
C ARG A 224 -0.63 -22.57 30.53
N SER A 225 0.36 -21.86 31.05
CA SER A 225 0.89 -22.06 32.40
C SER A 225 -0.18 -21.85 33.47
N ASP A 226 -0.97 -20.79 33.37
CA ASP A 226 -2.00 -20.47 34.38
C ASP A 226 -3.12 -21.53 34.42
N ARG A 227 -3.52 -22.07 33.26
CA ARG A 227 -4.50 -23.17 33.19
C ARG A 227 -3.98 -24.46 33.83
N SER A 228 -2.69 -24.74 33.69
CA SER A 228 -2.08 -25.92 34.33
C SER A 228 -1.97 -25.77 35.85
N ALA A 229 -1.77 -24.55 36.35
CA ALA A 229 -1.71 -24.26 37.79
C ALA A 229 -3.10 -24.21 38.46
N GLY A 230 -4.15 -23.84 37.72
CA GLY A 230 -5.53 -23.84 38.24
C GLY A 230 -6.21 -25.21 38.25
N ALA A 231 -5.59 -26.25 37.67
CA ALA A 231 -6.13 -27.61 37.58
C ALA A 231 -5.58 -28.58 38.65
N SER A 232 -4.64 -28.12 39.48
CA SER A 232 -4.06 -28.85 40.62
C SER A 232 -4.68 -28.44 41.94
#